data_AF-A0A0F3GU93-F1
#
_entry.id   AF-A0A0F3GU93-F1
#
_cell.length_a   1.000
_cell.length_b   1.000
_cell.length_c   1.000
_cell.angle_alpha   90.00
_cell.angle_beta   90.00
_cell.angle_gamma   90.00
#
_symmetry.space_group_name_H-M   'P 1'
#
loop_
_entity.id
_entity.type
_entity.pdbx_description
1 polymer ?
#
loop_
_entity_poly.entity_id
_entity_poly.type
_entity_poly.pdbx_seq_one_letter_code
_entity_poly.pdbx_strand_id
1 'polypeptide(L)'
;MYKEKTMHIRLNDIEKAASVRGEEEKLKRLFDAIQNKWQENLNKETPLVREDDITYTVSKMTGIPLYKLEEKEAQRLLHMEDELHSRVIGQVEAIDCVSRAIKRSRAGIRSRTKPIGSFFFLGPTGVGKTELAKTLANFLFNDDKSLIKIDMSEFMERFNVSKLTGAPPGYIGYDDGGQLTERIRKKPYSVVLFDEIEKAHPDVFNILLQILDEGVLTDSLGRKVDFKNTVIVMTSNLGARIIEKATPLGFHSKDSSDLYSKIKTNVLDELKKTFNPEFLNRVDDIVVFHPLGKDELFSIIDLMVEQTNSQLLKQDIQLELEQEVKQWLMVKYYQPAYGARPMRRAIEKEVEDRLSEELIKGRFKGVHRIIVSLQDNALVFRESEGAQEYVLVGEVGVPFEPGQVRPAASKSVADPSRRDKGSGMSFDPGLSTPPRRDKGYDAYQAIEK
;
A
#
# COMPACT_ATOMS: atom_id res chain seq x y z
N MET A 1 -38.22 27.16 15.69
CA MET A 1 -39.24 27.96 14.96
C MET A 1 -40.64 27.34 14.94
N TYR A 2 -41.06 26.45 14.03
CA TYR A 2 -42.46 25.97 14.02
C TYR A 2 -42.89 25.26 15.33
N LYS A 3 -42.08 24.31 15.83
CA LYS A 3 -42.33 23.61 17.10
C LYS A 3 -42.35 24.57 18.31
N GLU A 4 -41.51 25.59 18.27
CA GLU A 4 -41.28 26.59 19.33
C GLU A 4 -42.41 27.64 19.39
N LYS A 5 -42.86 28.12 18.23
CA LYS A 5 -44.08 28.93 18.08
C LYS A 5 -45.31 28.19 18.59
N THR A 6 -45.46 26.91 18.23
CA THR A 6 -46.59 26.07 18.67
C THR A 6 -46.56 25.84 20.19
N MET A 7 -45.36 25.73 20.78
CA MET A 7 -45.16 25.63 22.22
C MET A 7 -45.57 26.93 22.95
N HIS A 8 -45.13 28.11 22.47
CA HIS A 8 -45.50 29.39 23.06
C HIS A 8 -47.00 29.70 22.94
N ILE A 9 -47.66 29.30 21.84
CA ILE A 9 -49.11 29.39 21.68
C ILE A 9 -49.84 28.50 22.70
N ARG A 10 -49.36 27.26 22.93
CA ARG A 10 -49.95 26.36 23.94
C ARG A 10 -49.77 26.87 25.37
N LEU A 11 -48.72 27.63 25.63
CA LEU A 11 -48.42 28.24 26.93
C LEU A 11 -49.10 29.62 27.13
N ASN A 12 -49.95 30.06 26.19
CA ASN A 12 -50.58 31.40 26.18
C ASN A 12 -49.59 32.58 26.25
N ASP A 13 -48.32 32.37 25.87
CA ASP A 13 -47.32 33.43 25.76
C ASP A 13 -47.38 34.05 24.35
N ILE A 14 -48.37 34.93 24.18
CA ILE A 14 -48.74 35.51 22.88
C ILE A 14 -47.63 36.41 22.31
N GLU A 15 -46.91 37.14 23.16
CA GLU A 15 -45.82 38.02 22.74
C GLU A 15 -44.63 37.24 22.16
N LYS A 16 -44.19 36.17 22.82
CA LYS A 16 -43.09 35.36 22.29
C LYS A 16 -43.50 34.57 21.05
N ALA A 17 -44.73 34.06 21.00
CA ALA A 17 -45.25 33.43 19.79
C ALA A 17 -45.28 34.40 18.58
N ALA A 18 -45.62 35.68 18.82
CA ALA A 18 -45.58 36.72 17.79
C ALA A 18 -44.14 37.06 17.36
N SER A 19 -43.19 37.12 18.29
CA SER A 19 -41.76 37.32 17.99
C SER A 19 -41.20 36.22 17.10
N VAL A 20 -41.42 34.95 17.48
CA VAL A 20 -40.95 33.78 16.70
C VAL A 20 -41.61 33.72 15.33
N ARG A 21 -42.88 34.11 15.21
CA ARG A 21 -43.56 34.24 13.91
C ARG A 21 -42.94 35.34 13.05
N GLY A 22 -42.58 36.49 13.64
CA GLY A 22 -41.91 37.58 12.93
C GLY A 22 -40.54 37.17 12.40
N GLU A 23 -39.79 36.39 13.17
CA GLU A 23 -38.51 35.82 12.71
C GLU A 23 -38.70 34.76 11.62
N GLU A 24 -39.68 33.87 11.77
CA GLU A 24 -40.06 32.87 10.76
C GLU A 24 -40.43 33.52 9.42
N GLU A 25 -41.24 34.59 9.44
CA GLU A 25 -41.61 35.34 8.24
C GLU A 25 -40.42 36.07 7.62
N LYS A 26 -39.49 36.62 8.43
CA LYS A 26 -38.25 37.22 7.92
C LYS A 26 -37.35 36.18 7.24
N LEU A 27 -37.12 35.04 7.88
CA LEU A 27 -36.31 33.95 7.33
C LEU A 27 -36.93 33.37 6.07
N LYS A 28 -38.26 33.23 6.03
CA LYS A 28 -38.96 32.78 4.83
C LYS A 28 -38.79 33.76 3.67
N ARG A 29 -38.94 35.07 3.92
CA ARG A 29 -38.67 36.09 2.90
C ARG A 29 -37.22 36.06 2.40
N LEU A 30 -36.25 35.86 3.29
CA LEU A 30 -34.84 35.72 2.90
C LEU A 30 -34.61 34.47 2.06
N PHE A 31 -35.18 33.34 2.45
CA PHE A 31 -35.10 32.09 1.71
C PHE A 31 -35.72 32.23 0.31
N ASP A 32 -36.95 32.74 0.21
CA ASP A 32 -37.64 32.97 -1.06
C ASP A 32 -36.84 33.94 -1.96
N ALA A 33 -36.25 34.98 -1.38
CA ALA A 33 -35.39 35.92 -2.12
C ALA A 33 -34.11 35.25 -2.65
N ILE A 34 -33.43 34.42 -1.84
CA ILE A 34 -32.24 33.68 -2.25
C ILE A 34 -32.59 32.64 -3.32
N GLN A 35 -33.70 31.92 -3.15
CA GLN A 35 -34.16 30.88 -4.07
C GLN A 35 -34.56 31.48 -5.43
N ASN A 36 -35.30 32.60 -5.43
CA ASN A 36 -35.66 33.30 -6.66
C ASN A 36 -34.41 33.84 -7.38
N LYS A 37 -33.44 34.37 -6.63
CA LYS A 37 -32.17 34.83 -7.20
C LYS A 37 -31.35 33.66 -7.79
N TRP A 38 -31.36 32.50 -7.13
CA TRP A 38 -30.72 31.29 -7.64
C TRP A 38 -31.40 30.75 -8.90
N GLN A 39 -32.73 30.73 -8.95
CA GLN A 39 -33.50 30.34 -10.15
C GLN A 39 -33.32 31.31 -11.32
N GLU A 40 -33.26 32.62 -11.04
CA GLU A 40 -32.95 33.61 -12.08
C GLU A 40 -31.52 33.42 -12.63
N ASN A 41 -30.55 33.12 -11.76
CA ASN A 41 -29.17 32.86 -12.17
C ASN A 41 -29.06 31.57 -12.99
N LEU A 42 -29.80 30.51 -12.64
CA LEU A 42 -29.87 29.25 -13.40
C LEU A 42 -30.33 29.44 -14.85
N ASN A 43 -31.24 30.38 -15.10
CA ASN A 43 -31.76 30.65 -16.44
C ASN A 43 -30.90 31.65 -17.24
N LYS A 44 -30.04 32.43 -16.56
CA LYS A 44 -29.18 33.46 -17.18
C LYS A 44 -27.74 33.00 -17.39
N GLU A 45 -27.24 32.12 -16.53
CA GLU A 45 -25.87 31.62 -16.58
C GLU A 45 -25.87 30.18 -17.08
N THR A 46 -25.51 29.96 -18.34
CA THR A 46 -25.08 28.64 -18.79
C THR A 46 -23.79 28.31 -18.04
N PRO A 47 -23.76 27.28 -17.16
CA PRO A 47 -22.54 26.93 -16.44
C PRO A 47 -21.46 26.56 -17.44
N LEU A 48 -20.38 27.34 -17.45
CA LEU A 48 -19.24 27.11 -18.32
C LEU A 48 -18.46 25.91 -17.77
N VAL A 49 -18.60 24.76 -18.41
CA VAL A 49 -17.80 23.58 -18.10
C VAL A 49 -16.37 23.85 -18.54
N ARG A 50 -15.44 23.91 -17.58
CA ARG A 50 -14.01 24.06 -17.82
C ARG A 50 -13.33 22.69 -17.90
N GLU A 51 -12.12 22.66 -18.45
CA GLU A 51 -11.29 21.45 -18.51
C GLU A 51 -11.09 20.82 -17.12
N ASP A 52 -10.95 21.64 -16.08
CA ASP A 52 -10.83 21.20 -14.70
C ASP A 52 -12.09 20.46 -14.21
N ASP A 53 -13.29 20.86 -14.63
CA ASP A 53 -14.56 20.22 -14.22
C ASP A 53 -14.72 18.83 -14.84
N ILE A 54 -14.30 18.69 -16.11
CA ILE A 54 -14.28 17.41 -16.83
C ILE A 54 -13.26 16.48 -16.17
N THR A 55 -12.07 17.00 -15.89
CA THR A 55 -10.95 16.29 -15.26
C THR A 55 -11.36 15.74 -13.88
N TYR A 56 -11.97 16.59 -13.04
CA TYR A 56 -12.46 16.20 -11.73
C TYR A 56 -13.54 15.12 -11.81
N THR A 57 -14.49 15.26 -12.73
CA THR A 57 -15.59 14.30 -12.88
C THR A 57 -15.08 12.94 -13.35
N VAL A 58 -14.18 12.90 -14.34
CA VAL A 58 -13.59 11.64 -14.83
C VAL A 58 -12.71 11.00 -13.76
N SER A 59 -11.90 11.80 -13.04
CA SER A 59 -11.11 11.34 -11.90
C SER A 59 -11.99 10.67 -10.84
N LYS A 60 -13.08 11.32 -10.45
CA LYS A 60 -14.02 10.79 -9.46
C LYS A 60 -14.74 9.53 -9.92
N MET A 61 -15.10 9.43 -11.20
CA MET A 61 -15.77 8.24 -11.76
C MET A 61 -14.83 7.04 -11.87
N THR A 62 -13.55 7.29 -12.17
CA THR A 62 -12.57 6.23 -12.42
C THR A 62 -11.70 5.91 -11.22
N GLY A 63 -11.67 6.79 -10.21
CA GLY A 63 -10.74 6.72 -9.07
C GLY A 63 -9.31 7.11 -9.44
N ILE A 64 -9.09 7.70 -10.63
CA ILE A 64 -7.77 7.88 -11.23
C ILE A 64 -7.54 9.37 -11.55
N PRO A 65 -6.59 10.05 -10.88
CA PRO A 65 -6.38 11.47 -11.05
C PRO A 65 -5.77 11.83 -12.41
N LEU A 66 -6.39 12.81 -13.06
CA LEU A 66 -5.96 13.39 -14.32
C LEU A 66 -5.19 14.70 -14.03
N TYR A 67 -3.87 14.66 -14.21
CA TYR A 67 -2.95 15.79 -14.42
C TYR A 67 -2.61 16.76 -13.28
N LYS A 68 -3.48 17.06 -12.32
CA LYS A 68 -3.13 17.87 -11.14
C LYS A 68 -3.05 16.98 -9.90
N LEU A 69 -1.88 17.00 -9.26
CA LEU A 69 -1.71 16.44 -7.93
C LEU A 69 -2.68 17.12 -6.97
N GLU A 70 -3.71 16.41 -6.54
CA GLU A 70 -4.55 16.85 -5.44
C GLU A 70 -3.70 16.89 -4.16
N GLU A 71 -3.98 17.80 -3.22
CA GLU A 71 -3.23 17.89 -1.95
C GLU A 71 -3.17 16.53 -1.22
N LYS A 72 -4.27 15.78 -1.28
CA LYS A 72 -4.37 14.42 -0.73
C LYS A 72 -3.44 13.42 -1.43
N GLU A 73 -3.32 13.50 -2.76
CA GLU A 73 -2.40 12.64 -3.53
C GLU A 73 -0.94 13.02 -3.27
N ALA A 74 -0.64 14.32 -3.16
CA ALA A 74 0.70 14.80 -2.83
C ALA A 74 1.15 14.29 -1.46
N GLN A 75 0.30 14.39 -0.42
CA GLN A 75 0.59 13.84 0.90
C GLN A 75 0.79 12.32 0.85
N ARG A 76 -0.05 11.60 0.12
CA ARG A 76 0.08 10.16 -0.04
C ARG A 76 1.41 9.77 -0.72
N LEU A 77 1.82 10.52 -1.75
CA LEU A 77 3.11 10.30 -2.41
C LEU A 77 4.29 10.62 -1.49
N LEU A 78 4.19 11.58 -0.59
CA LEU A 78 5.25 11.86 0.39
C LEU A 78 5.48 10.69 1.35
N HIS A 79 4.43 9.92 1.67
CA HIS A 79 4.47 8.71 2.50
C HIS A 79 4.52 7.40 1.70
N MET A 80 4.88 7.47 0.42
CA MET A 80 4.90 6.31 -0.47
C MET A 80 5.81 5.19 0.06
N GLU A 81 7.01 5.53 0.52
CA GLU A 81 7.97 4.56 1.04
C GLU A 81 7.39 3.78 2.23
N ASP A 82 6.72 4.47 3.15
CA ASP A 82 6.09 3.85 4.33
C ASP A 82 4.94 2.91 3.93
N GLU A 83 4.07 3.36 3.02
CA GLU A 83 2.97 2.53 2.50
C GLU A 83 3.52 1.29 1.76
N LEU A 84 4.59 1.42 0.98
CA LEU A 84 5.22 0.29 0.30
C LEU A 84 5.89 -0.68 1.28
N HIS A 85 6.57 -0.17 2.32
CA HIS A 85 7.20 -0.98 3.36
C HIS A 85 6.22 -1.77 4.21
N SER A 86 4.96 -1.33 4.31
CA SER A 86 3.91 -2.10 5.01
C SER A 86 3.64 -3.47 4.37
N ARG A 87 3.90 -3.63 3.07
CA ARG A 87 3.71 -4.89 2.34
C ARG A 87 5.01 -5.54 1.88
N VAL A 88 6.03 -4.74 1.56
CA VAL A 88 7.33 -5.21 1.07
C VAL A 88 8.36 -5.05 2.17
N ILE A 89 8.69 -6.18 2.80
CA ILE A 89 9.68 -6.24 3.87
C ILE A 89 11.10 -6.19 3.29
N GLY A 90 11.94 -5.38 3.90
CA GLY A 90 13.32 -5.16 3.47
C GLY A 90 13.38 -4.34 2.18
N GLN A 91 14.41 -4.58 1.37
CA GLN A 91 14.58 -3.96 0.03
C GLN A 91 14.46 -2.43 0.01
N VAL A 92 15.00 -1.76 1.04
CA VAL A 92 14.90 -0.29 1.21
C VAL A 92 15.38 0.47 -0.02
N GLU A 93 16.51 0.08 -0.61
CA GLU A 93 17.03 0.73 -1.82
C GLU A 93 16.07 0.61 -3.02
N ALA A 94 15.39 -0.54 -3.15
CA ALA A 94 14.44 -0.76 -4.23
C ALA A 94 13.23 0.16 -4.11
N ILE A 95 12.69 0.28 -2.89
CA ILE A 95 11.53 1.11 -2.58
C ILE A 95 11.87 2.59 -2.74
N ASP A 96 13.01 3.05 -2.22
CA ASP A 96 13.46 4.43 -2.37
C ASP A 96 13.67 4.80 -3.85
N CYS A 97 14.36 3.93 -4.61
CA CYS A 97 14.61 4.15 -6.03
C CYS A 97 13.31 4.31 -6.84
N VAL A 98 12.37 3.39 -6.65
CA VAL A 98 11.06 3.42 -7.31
C VAL A 98 10.24 4.64 -6.90
N SER A 99 10.20 4.93 -5.60
CA SER A 99 9.44 6.07 -5.05
C SER A 99 9.97 7.39 -5.59
N ARG A 100 11.31 7.57 -5.65
CA ARG A 100 11.93 8.75 -6.26
C ARG A 100 11.56 8.90 -7.73
N ALA A 101 11.61 7.83 -8.52
CA ALA A 101 11.26 7.89 -9.93
C ALA A 101 9.78 8.27 -10.16
N ILE A 102 8.88 7.70 -9.37
CA ILE A 102 7.44 8.01 -9.44
C ILE A 102 7.16 9.45 -9.00
N LYS A 103 7.77 9.91 -7.90
CA LYS A 103 7.66 11.30 -7.43
C LYS A 103 8.11 12.29 -8.50
N ARG A 104 9.24 12.02 -9.19
CA ARG A 104 9.71 12.86 -10.32
C ARG A 104 8.68 12.95 -11.45
N SER A 105 8.05 11.83 -11.78
CA SER A 105 7.04 11.76 -12.83
C SER A 105 5.77 12.53 -12.44
N ARG A 106 5.25 12.30 -11.22
CA ARG A 106 4.05 12.95 -10.70
C ARG A 106 4.23 14.46 -10.47
N ALA A 107 5.43 14.90 -10.09
CA ALA A 107 5.77 16.32 -9.99
C ALA A 107 5.88 17.04 -11.36
N GLY A 108 5.72 16.32 -12.48
CA GLY A 108 5.81 16.89 -13.83
C GLY A 108 7.24 17.26 -14.25
N ILE A 109 8.26 16.79 -13.53
CA ILE A 109 9.68 17.02 -13.86
C ILE A 109 10.08 16.16 -15.07
N ARG A 110 9.45 14.98 -15.22
CA ARG A 110 9.70 14.05 -16.32
C ARG A 110 8.86 14.37 -17.54
N SER A 111 9.34 13.96 -18.73
CA SER A 111 8.56 13.99 -19.97
C SER A 111 7.21 13.30 -19.82
N ARG A 112 6.14 13.98 -20.25
CA ARG A 112 4.76 13.46 -20.27
C ARG A 112 4.52 12.43 -21.39
N THR A 113 5.49 12.22 -22.28
CA THR A 113 5.36 11.27 -23.38
C THR A 113 5.77 9.85 -22.98
N LYS A 114 6.43 9.66 -21.84
CA LYS A 114 6.94 8.37 -21.41
C LYS A 114 6.03 7.74 -20.34
N PRO A 115 6.14 6.43 -20.10
CA PRO A 115 5.51 5.79 -18.94
C PRO A 115 5.88 6.51 -17.63
N ILE A 116 5.05 6.36 -16.59
CA ILE A 116 5.24 6.98 -15.28
C ILE A 116 6.61 6.61 -14.70
N GLY A 117 6.98 5.33 -14.82
CA GLY A 117 8.25 4.75 -14.36
C GLY A 117 8.58 3.52 -15.20
N SER A 118 9.86 3.29 -15.48
CA SER A 118 10.36 2.06 -16.07
C SER A 118 11.51 1.50 -15.23
N PHE A 119 11.37 0.26 -14.78
CA PHE A 119 12.29 -0.35 -13.82
C PHE A 119 12.76 -1.73 -14.27
N PHE A 120 14.04 -2.00 -14.01
CA PHE A 120 14.61 -3.34 -14.19
C PHE A 120 14.97 -3.94 -12.82
N PHE A 121 14.22 -4.94 -12.39
CA PHE A 121 14.37 -5.59 -11.10
C PHE A 121 15.22 -6.86 -11.22
N LEU A 122 16.40 -6.82 -10.63
CA LEU A 122 17.39 -7.90 -10.62
C LEU A 122 17.45 -8.57 -9.27
N GLY A 123 17.64 -9.89 -9.23
CA GLY A 123 17.86 -10.60 -7.96
C GLY A 123 17.42 -12.06 -7.99
N PRO A 124 17.56 -12.80 -6.88
CA PRO A 124 17.09 -14.18 -6.78
C PRO A 124 15.57 -14.29 -6.91
N THR A 125 15.07 -15.52 -7.02
CA THR A 125 13.62 -15.76 -6.94
C THR A 125 13.13 -15.60 -5.50
N GLY A 126 11.90 -15.11 -5.33
CA GLY A 126 11.25 -15.09 -4.00
C GLY A 126 11.73 -14.01 -3.02
N VAL A 127 12.48 -13.00 -3.48
CA VAL A 127 12.96 -11.87 -2.64
C VAL A 127 12.05 -10.63 -2.64
N GLY A 128 10.94 -10.66 -3.39
CA GLY A 128 9.93 -9.58 -3.37
C GLY A 128 9.77 -8.75 -4.66
N LYS A 129 10.47 -9.08 -5.76
CA LYS A 129 10.37 -8.35 -7.05
C LYS A 129 8.92 -8.19 -7.56
N THR A 130 8.18 -9.28 -7.63
CA THR A 130 6.76 -9.29 -8.04
C THR A 130 5.85 -8.65 -7.00
N GLU A 131 6.18 -8.79 -5.70
CA GLU A 131 5.39 -8.21 -4.61
C GLU A 131 5.47 -6.69 -4.62
N LEU A 132 6.65 -6.13 -4.92
CA LEU A 132 6.79 -4.69 -5.10
C LEU A 132 5.95 -4.19 -6.29
N ALA A 133 5.97 -4.88 -7.43
CA ALA A 133 5.13 -4.52 -8.57
C ALA A 133 3.62 -4.55 -8.23
N LYS A 134 3.18 -5.56 -7.48
CA LYS A 134 1.80 -5.67 -7.01
C LYS A 134 1.43 -4.56 -6.03
N THR A 135 2.32 -4.26 -5.09
CA THR A 135 2.13 -3.19 -4.10
C THR A 135 2.07 -1.82 -4.78
N LEU A 136 2.90 -1.58 -5.79
CA LEU A 136 2.82 -0.37 -6.62
C LEU A 136 1.49 -0.23 -7.35
N ALA A 137 0.93 -1.33 -7.87
CA ALA A 137 -0.37 -1.30 -8.54
C ALA A 137 -1.47 -0.90 -7.56
N ASN A 138 -1.45 -1.47 -6.34
CA ASN A 138 -2.36 -1.09 -5.28
C ASN A 138 -2.20 0.37 -4.86
N PHE A 139 -0.97 0.81 -4.62
CA PHE A 139 -0.68 2.16 -4.17
C PHE A 139 -1.10 3.23 -5.19
N LEU A 140 -0.72 3.05 -6.46
CA LEU A 140 -0.94 4.06 -7.50
C LEU A 140 -2.37 4.07 -8.05
N PHE A 141 -3.02 2.90 -8.10
CA PHE A 141 -4.29 2.74 -8.82
C PHE A 141 -5.41 2.17 -7.95
N ASN A 142 -5.18 1.98 -6.65
CA ASN A 142 -6.13 1.44 -5.68
C ASN A 142 -6.76 0.10 -6.10
N ASP A 143 -6.07 -0.68 -6.95
CA ASP A 143 -6.56 -1.96 -7.47
C ASP A 143 -5.38 -2.92 -7.72
N ASP A 144 -5.35 -4.04 -7.01
CA ASP A 144 -4.38 -5.12 -7.25
C ASP A 144 -4.52 -5.69 -8.68
N LYS A 145 -5.73 -5.65 -9.26
CA LYS A 145 -6.00 -6.10 -10.64
C LYS A 145 -5.55 -5.09 -11.70
N SER A 146 -4.92 -3.99 -11.29
CA SER A 146 -4.19 -3.08 -12.19
C SER A 146 -2.76 -3.56 -12.45
N LEU A 147 -2.35 -4.69 -11.85
CA LEU A 147 -1.14 -5.41 -12.27
C LEU A 147 -1.44 -6.28 -13.50
N ILE A 148 -0.87 -5.92 -14.64
CA ILE A 148 -0.88 -6.74 -15.85
C ILE A 148 0.44 -7.51 -15.89
N LYS A 149 0.37 -8.81 -15.55
CA LYS A 149 1.54 -9.70 -15.61
C LYS A 149 1.63 -10.38 -16.98
N ILE A 150 2.83 -10.40 -17.55
CA ILE A 150 3.17 -11.13 -18.77
C ILE A 150 4.43 -11.94 -18.53
N ASP A 151 4.34 -13.26 -18.69
CA ASP A 151 5.47 -14.17 -18.56
C ASP A 151 6.26 -14.22 -19.88
N MET A 152 7.52 -13.80 -19.87
CA MET A 152 8.36 -13.76 -21.07
C MET A 152 8.82 -15.13 -21.55
N SER A 153 8.65 -16.18 -20.74
CA SER A 153 8.87 -17.56 -21.18
C SER A 153 7.87 -17.98 -22.27
N GLU A 154 6.67 -17.40 -22.31
CA GLU A 154 5.69 -17.64 -23.39
C GLU A 154 6.12 -17.00 -24.73
N PHE A 155 7.08 -16.08 -24.71
CA PHE A 155 7.53 -15.27 -25.85
C PHE A 155 8.97 -15.59 -26.26
N MET A 156 9.47 -16.78 -25.92
CA MET A 156 10.78 -17.28 -26.34
C MET A 156 10.89 -17.43 -27.87
N GLU A 157 9.77 -17.76 -28.53
CA GLU A 157 9.72 -18.02 -29.97
C GLU A 157 9.20 -16.80 -30.73
N ARG A 158 9.81 -16.53 -31.89
CA ARG A 158 9.51 -15.36 -32.71
C ARG A 158 8.02 -15.20 -33.07
N PHE A 159 7.32 -16.30 -33.35
CA PHE A 159 5.91 -16.25 -33.73
C PHE A 159 4.98 -15.94 -32.55
N ASN A 160 5.41 -16.14 -31.30
CA ASN A 160 4.63 -15.77 -30.12
C ASN A 160 4.70 -14.27 -29.83
N VAL A 161 5.72 -13.56 -30.34
CA VAL A 161 5.88 -12.11 -30.15
C VAL A 161 4.69 -11.32 -30.68
N SER A 162 4.12 -11.75 -31.81
CA SER A 162 2.91 -11.12 -32.38
C SER A 162 1.70 -11.23 -31.45
N LYS A 163 1.64 -12.18 -30.51
CA LYS A 163 0.55 -12.24 -29.53
C LYS A 163 0.52 -11.02 -28.61
N LEU A 164 1.63 -10.27 -28.44
CA LEU A 164 1.63 -9.04 -27.64
C LEU A 164 0.84 -7.92 -28.32
N THR A 165 1.03 -7.74 -29.63
CA THR A 165 0.46 -6.64 -30.42
C THR A 165 -0.76 -7.05 -31.26
N GLY A 166 -0.97 -8.34 -31.46
CA GLY A 166 -2.00 -8.92 -32.33
C GLY A 166 -1.38 -9.57 -33.56
N ALA A 167 -2.04 -10.60 -34.10
CA ALA A 167 -1.61 -11.19 -35.36
C ALA A 167 -1.78 -10.17 -36.51
N PRO A 168 -0.89 -10.14 -37.51
CA PRO A 168 -1.05 -9.29 -38.68
C PRO A 168 -2.18 -9.79 -39.60
N PRO A 169 -2.70 -8.93 -40.50
CA PRO A 169 -3.75 -9.32 -41.46
C PRO A 169 -3.37 -10.59 -42.24
N GLY A 170 -4.28 -11.57 -42.26
CA GLY A 170 -4.10 -12.83 -42.98
C GLY A 170 -3.56 -14.02 -42.15
N TYR A 171 -3.37 -13.85 -40.84
CA TYR A 171 -2.99 -14.93 -39.91
C TYR A 171 -4.17 -15.33 -39.00
N ILE A 172 -4.16 -16.58 -38.50
CA ILE A 172 -5.16 -17.06 -37.53
C ILE A 172 -5.03 -16.24 -36.23
N GLY A 173 -6.16 -15.73 -35.72
CA GLY A 173 -6.18 -14.83 -34.56
C GLY A 173 -5.97 -13.34 -34.91
N TYR A 174 -6.17 -12.95 -36.18
CA TYR A 174 -6.16 -11.54 -36.59
C TYR A 174 -7.22 -10.69 -35.88
N ASP A 175 -8.41 -11.25 -35.67
CA ASP A 175 -9.51 -10.57 -34.95
C ASP A 175 -9.31 -10.57 -33.43
N ASP A 176 -8.42 -11.44 -32.93
CA ASP A 176 -8.01 -11.45 -31.53
C ASP A 176 -6.93 -10.37 -31.34
N GLY A 177 -7.32 -9.22 -30.81
CA GLY A 177 -6.37 -8.14 -30.49
C GLY A 177 -5.22 -8.62 -29.59
N GLY A 178 -4.09 -7.90 -29.63
CA GLY A 178 -2.90 -8.28 -28.87
C GLY A 178 -3.13 -8.37 -27.36
N GLN A 179 -2.53 -9.38 -26.72
CA GLN A 179 -2.68 -9.62 -25.28
C GLN A 179 -2.24 -8.42 -24.44
N LEU A 180 -1.18 -7.71 -24.84
CA LEU A 180 -0.72 -6.52 -24.14
C LEU A 180 -1.56 -5.31 -24.55
N THR A 181 -1.70 -5.07 -25.86
CA THR A 181 -2.39 -3.89 -26.41
C THR A 181 -3.86 -3.81 -26.00
N GLU A 182 -4.58 -4.93 -25.96
CA GLU A 182 -5.98 -4.99 -25.50
C GLU A 182 -6.12 -4.73 -24.00
N ARG A 183 -5.23 -5.31 -23.19
CA ARG A 183 -5.28 -5.13 -21.72
C ARG A 183 -5.02 -3.68 -21.34
N ILE A 184 -4.03 -3.04 -21.99
CA ILE A 184 -3.71 -1.62 -21.75
C ILE A 184 -4.80 -0.72 -22.30
N ARG A 185 -5.41 -1.03 -23.45
CA ARG A 185 -6.55 -0.24 -23.94
C ARG A 185 -7.75 -0.29 -22.99
N LYS A 186 -8.00 -1.43 -22.34
CA LYS A 186 -9.06 -1.59 -21.33
C LYS A 186 -8.70 -0.96 -19.98
N LYS A 187 -7.42 -1.01 -19.60
CA LYS A 187 -6.88 -0.48 -18.35
C LYS A 187 -5.58 0.30 -18.63
N PRO A 188 -5.65 1.57 -19.05
CA PRO A 188 -4.47 2.36 -19.39
C PRO A 188 -3.66 2.80 -18.16
N TYR A 189 -4.24 2.66 -16.97
CA TYR A 189 -3.63 2.93 -15.68
C TYR A 189 -3.29 1.61 -15.01
N SER A 190 -2.05 1.17 -15.17
CA SER A 190 -1.65 -0.17 -14.77
C SER A 190 -0.16 -0.26 -14.51
N VAL A 191 0.23 -1.21 -13.66
CA VAL A 191 1.62 -1.69 -13.60
C VAL A 191 1.74 -2.86 -14.56
N VAL A 192 2.63 -2.77 -15.54
CA VAL A 192 2.91 -3.85 -16.49
C VAL A 192 4.17 -4.56 -16.06
N LEU A 193 4.03 -5.82 -15.67
CA LEU A 193 5.14 -6.66 -15.21
C LEU A 193 5.52 -7.66 -16.31
N PHE A 194 6.70 -7.47 -16.88
CA PHE A 194 7.36 -8.43 -17.76
C PHE A 194 8.25 -9.35 -16.93
N ASP A 195 7.77 -10.55 -16.64
CA ASP A 195 8.47 -11.52 -15.80
C ASP A 195 9.49 -12.34 -16.60
N GLU A 196 10.66 -12.61 -16.02
CA GLU A 196 11.78 -13.36 -16.63
C GLU A 196 12.21 -12.85 -18.02
N ILE A 197 12.41 -11.54 -18.14
CA ILE A 197 12.68 -10.85 -19.41
C ILE A 197 13.89 -11.38 -20.19
N GLU A 198 14.85 -12.03 -19.53
CA GLU A 198 15.98 -12.69 -20.19
C GLU A 198 15.59 -13.89 -21.05
N LYS A 199 14.37 -14.42 -20.90
CA LYS A 199 13.83 -15.53 -21.70
C LYS A 199 13.17 -15.06 -22.99
N ALA A 200 12.80 -13.78 -23.09
CA ALA A 200 12.10 -13.26 -24.25
C ALA A 200 12.92 -13.38 -25.54
N HIS A 201 12.23 -13.57 -26.66
CA HIS A 201 12.83 -13.40 -27.98
C HIS A 201 13.29 -11.93 -28.18
N PRO A 202 14.43 -11.68 -28.84
CA PRO A 202 14.94 -10.32 -29.06
C PRO A 202 13.95 -9.33 -29.69
N ASP A 203 13.06 -9.80 -30.57
CA ASP A 203 12.02 -8.96 -31.20
C ASP A 203 11.07 -8.30 -30.17
N VAL A 204 10.92 -8.87 -28.96
CA VAL A 204 10.14 -8.25 -27.87
C VAL A 204 10.79 -6.94 -27.42
N PHE A 205 12.12 -6.84 -27.43
CA PHE A 205 12.82 -5.63 -26.99
C PHE A 205 12.55 -4.43 -27.90
N ASN A 206 12.32 -4.66 -29.19
CA ASN A 206 11.94 -3.59 -30.12
C ASN A 206 10.58 -2.99 -29.77
N ILE A 207 9.62 -3.84 -29.38
CA ILE A 207 8.30 -3.41 -28.89
C ILE A 207 8.47 -2.61 -27.59
N LEU A 208 9.28 -3.10 -26.66
CA LEU A 208 9.53 -2.42 -25.39
C LEU A 208 10.24 -1.08 -25.58
N LEU A 209 11.23 -0.98 -26.48
CA LEU A 209 11.89 0.29 -26.80
C LEU A 209 10.89 1.35 -27.24
N GLN A 210 9.94 0.98 -28.12
CA GLN A 210 8.86 1.89 -28.54
C GLN A 210 8.02 2.38 -27.35
N ILE A 211 7.62 1.47 -26.46
CA ILE A 211 6.87 1.81 -25.24
C ILE A 211 7.67 2.75 -24.34
N LEU A 212 8.94 2.46 -24.10
CA LEU A 212 9.79 3.22 -23.18
C LEU A 212 10.14 4.63 -23.71
N ASP A 213 10.17 4.79 -25.03
CA ASP A 213 10.53 6.06 -25.68
C ASP A 213 9.35 6.98 -25.94
N GLU A 214 8.31 6.44 -26.56
CA GLU A 214 7.17 7.21 -27.04
C GLU A 214 5.94 7.09 -26.14
N GLY A 215 5.95 6.13 -25.20
CA GLY A 215 4.79 5.82 -24.36
C GLY A 215 3.57 5.41 -25.18
N VAL A 216 3.76 4.95 -26.41
CA VAL A 216 2.69 4.52 -27.31
C VAL A 216 3.14 3.28 -28.06
N LEU A 217 2.23 2.32 -28.23
CA LEU A 217 2.43 1.15 -29.07
C LEU A 217 1.33 1.09 -30.12
N THR A 218 1.69 0.80 -31.37
CA THR A 218 0.71 0.55 -32.42
C THR A 218 0.45 -0.94 -32.53
N ASP A 219 -0.81 -1.34 -32.46
CA ASP A 219 -1.21 -2.74 -32.62
C ASP A 219 -1.24 -3.18 -34.10
N SER A 220 -1.47 -4.46 -34.36
CA SER A 220 -1.52 -5.00 -35.72
C SER A 220 -2.68 -4.47 -36.58
N LEU A 221 -3.69 -3.85 -35.95
CA LEU A 221 -4.83 -3.20 -36.60
C LEU A 221 -4.58 -1.69 -36.82
N GLY A 222 -3.39 -1.18 -36.49
CA GLY A 222 -3.03 0.23 -36.64
C GLY A 222 -3.57 1.15 -35.53
N ARG A 223 -4.15 0.60 -34.47
CA ARG A 223 -4.64 1.38 -33.32
C ARG A 223 -3.47 1.75 -32.41
N LYS A 224 -3.42 3.02 -32.02
CA LYS A 224 -2.43 3.52 -31.05
C LYS A 224 -2.92 3.26 -29.62
N VAL A 225 -2.09 2.59 -28.83
CA VAL A 225 -2.33 2.27 -27.42
C VAL A 225 -1.41 3.10 -26.55
N ASP A 226 -1.96 3.80 -25.56
CA ASP A 226 -1.24 4.72 -24.69
C ASP A 226 -0.71 4.02 -23.43
N PHE A 227 0.60 4.15 -23.18
CA PHE A 227 1.34 3.63 -22.05
C PHE A 227 1.84 4.73 -21.09
N LYS A 228 1.57 6.01 -21.35
CA LYS A 228 2.06 7.14 -20.53
C LYS A 228 1.63 7.05 -19.08
N ASN A 229 0.46 6.46 -18.84
CA ASN A 229 -0.12 6.26 -17.51
C ASN A 229 0.22 4.91 -16.87
N THR A 230 1.23 4.21 -17.41
CA THR A 230 1.66 2.90 -16.92
C THR A 230 2.97 2.98 -16.16
N VAL A 231 3.20 2.02 -15.27
CA VAL A 231 4.54 1.73 -14.73
C VAL A 231 5.01 0.44 -15.35
N ILE A 232 6.18 0.46 -16.00
CA ILE A 232 6.78 -0.71 -16.62
C ILE A 232 7.78 -1.33 -15.65
N VAL A 233 7.59 -2.60 -15.31
CA VAL A 233 8.51 -3.37 -14.48
C VAL A 233 8.97 -4.58 -15.28
N MET A 234 10.28 -4.78 -15.36
CA MET A 234 10.89 -5.96 -15.95
C MET A 234 11.65 -6.69 -14.85
N THR A 235 11.39 -7.98 -14.65
CA THR A 235 12.11 -8.79 -13.66
C THR A 235 13.04 -9.76 -14.36
N SER A 236 14.23 -9.92 -13.78
CA SER A 236 15.19 -10.91 -14.23
C SER A 236 15.84 -11.64 -13.06
N ASN A 237 16.19 -12.89 -13.30
CA ASN A 237 16.96 -13.71 -12.35
C ASN A 237 18.47 -13.73 -12.69
N LEU A 238 18.92 -12.91 -13.65
CA LEU A 238 20.35 -12.74 -13.93
C LEU A 238 21.12 -12.28 -12.70
N GLY A 239 22.33 -12.81 -12.52
CA GLY A 239 23.16 -12.51 -11.36
C GLY A 239 22.70 -13.13 -10.04
N ALA A 240 21.59 -13.89 -10.02
CA ALA A 240 21.09 -14.53 -8.79
C ALA A 240 22.16 -15.41 -8.11
N ARG A 241 22.92 -16.20 -8.89
CA ARG A 241 24.00 -17.04 -8.37
C ARG A 241 25.15 -16.23 -7.75
N ILE A 242 25.43 -15.04 -8.28
CA ILE A 242 26.48 -14.14 -7.76
C ILE A 242 26.02 -13.59 -6.41
N ILE A 243 24.76 -13.14 -6.34
CA ILE A 243 24.14 -12.59 -5.15
C ILE A 243 24.04 -13.64 -4.03
N GLU A 244 23.62 -14.86 -4.36
CA GLU A 244 23.50 -15.98 -3.40
C GLU A 244 24.85 -16.37 -2.80
N LYS A 245 25.89 -16.52 -3.62
CA LYS A 245 27.23 -16.92 -3.14
C LYS A 245 27.91 -15.86 -2.30
N ALA A 246 27.64 -14.60 -2.59
CA ALA A 246 28.28 -13.47 -1.91
C ALA A 246 27.62 -13.13 -0.56
N THR A 247 26.47 -13.74 -0.23
CA THR A 247 25.73 -13.45 1.02
C THR A 247 25.62 -14.71 1.89
N PRO A 248 26.65 -15.05 2.70
CA PRO A 248 26.53 -16.12 3.67
C PRO A 248 25.49 -15.75 4.73
N LEU A 249 24.59 -16.68 5.04
CA LEU A 249 23.67 -16.57 6.17
C LEU A 249 24.48 -16.40 7.47
N GLY A 250 24.42 -15.23 8.09
CA GLY A 250 24.73 -15.08 9.52
C GLY A 250 25.95 -14.26 9.94
N PHE A 251 26.62 -13.50 9.06
CA PHE A 251 27.67 -12.57 9.52
C PHE A 251 27.57 -11.20 8.87
N HIS A 252 27.03 -10.24 9.61
CA HIS A 252 27.32 -8.82 9.40
C HIS A 252 28.78 -8.57 9.82
N SER A 253 29.74 -8.79 8.93
CA SER A 253 31.03 -8.12 9.05
C SER A 253 30.86 -6.66 8.62
N LYS A 254 31.53 -5.75 9.33
CA LYS A 254 31.49 -4.29 9.15
C LYS A 254 31.97 -3.80 7.76
N ASP A 255 32.29 -4.70 6.84
CA ASP A 255 32.71 -4.44 5.45
C ASP A 255 31.57 -4.66 4.42
N SER A 256 30.31 -4.64 4.88
CA SER A 256 29.13 -4.97 4.07
C SER A 256 28.90 -4.02 2.87
N SER A 257 29.30 -2.76 2.98
CA SER A 257 29.18 -1.75 1.92
C SER A 257 30.02 -2.09 0.68
N ASP A 258 31.28 -2.50 0.89
CA ASP A 258 32.22 -2.79 -0.21
C ASP A 258 31.88 -4.13 -0.87
N LEU A 259 31.36 -5.09 -0.12
CA LEU A 259 30.86 -6.33 -0.69
C LEU A 259 29.61 -6.08 -1.53
N TYR A 260 28.71 -5.23 -1.06
CA TYR A 260 27.49 -4.89 -1.77
C TYR A 260 27.76 -4.18 -3.10
N SER A 261 28.64 -3.18 -3.11
CA SER A 261 29.01 -2.46 -4.34
C SER A 261 29.64 -3.40 -5.38
N LYS A 262 30.45 -4.37 -4.94
CA LYS A 262 31.01 -5.43 -5.79
C LYS A 262 29.94 -6.36 -6.37
N ILE A 263 28.98 -6.81 -5.55
CA ILE A 263 27.87 -7.64 -6.02
C ILE A 263 27.06 -6.88 -7.08
N LYS A 264 26.67 -5.63 -6.78
CA LYS A 264 25.93 -4.77 -7.70
C LYS A 264 26.67 -4.59 -9.01
N THR A 265 27.97 -4.33 -8.97
CA THR A 265 28.80 -4.19 -10.18
C THR A 265 28.80 -5.46 -11.00
N ASN A 266 29.03 -6.63 -10.39
CA ASN A 266 29.04 -7.92 -11.09
C ASN A 266 27.68 -8.26 -11.72
N VAL A 267 26.59 -7.97 -11.02
CA VAL A 267 25.22 -8.18 -11.53
C VAL A 267 24.93 -7.26 -12.72
N LEU A 268 25.36 -6.00 -12.65
CA LEU A 268 25.22 -5.05 -13.76
C LEU A 268 26.07 -5.45 -14.98
N ASP A 269 27.25 -6.04 -14.75
CA ASP A 269 28.09 -6.55 -15.84
C ASP A 269 27.47 -7.78 -16.52
N GLU A 270 26.77 -8.64 -15.77
CA GLU A 270 25.99 -9.74 -16.34
C GLU A 270 24.81 -9.21 -17.16
N LEU A 271 24.09 -8.21 -16.64
CA LEU A 271 23.00 -7.55 -17.36
C LEU A 271 23.47 -6.97 -18.70
N LYS A 272 24.60 -6.25 -18.72
CA LYS A 272 25.17 -5.64 -19.95
C LYS A 272 25.65 -6.65 -20.99
N LYS A 273 25.90 -7.90 -20.60
CA LYS A 273 26.24 -8.98 -21.54
C LYS A 273 25.01 -9.54 -22.22
N THR A 274 23.86 -9.54 -21.53
CA THR A 274 22.60 -10.09 -22.04
C THR A 274 21.78 -9.04 -22.80
N PHE A 275 21.75 -7.79 -22.33
CA PHE A 275 20.95 -6.72 -22.91
C PHE A 275 21.82 -5.64 -23.54
N ASN A 276 21.37 -5.09 -24.66
CA ASN A 276 22.10 -4.03 -25.35
C ASN A 276 22.06 -2.71 -24.53
N PRO A 277 23.11 -1.87 -24.61
CA PRO A 277 23.14 -0.58 -23.89
C PRO A 277 21.98 0.34 -24.27
N GLU A 278 21.49 0.27 -25.50
CA GLU A 278 20.36 1.06 -25.96
C GLU A 278 19.11 0.83 -25.11
N PHE A 279 18.74 -0.43 -24.87
CA PHE A 279 17.59 -0.78 -24.06
C PHE A 279 17.76 -0.37 -22.61
N LEU A 280 18.94 -0.64 -22.03
CA LEU A 280 19.24 -0.27 -20.65
C LEU A 280 19.15 1.24 -20.41
N ASN A 281 19.57 2.04 -21.39
CA ASN A 281 19.49 3.51 -21.32
C ASN A 281 18.06 4.07 -21.43
N ARG A 282 17.06 3.26 -21.81
CA ARG A 282 15.65 3.67 -21.84
C ARG A 282 14.90 3.34 -20.55
N VAL A 283 15.49 2.53 -19.68
CA VAL A 283 14.97 2.25 -18.34
C VAL A 283 15.38 3.39 -17.42
N ASP A 284 14.49 3.85 -16.54
CA ASP A 284 14.82 4.94 -15.61
C ASP A 284 15.87 4.49 -14.59
N ASP A 285 15.65 3.30 -14.03
CA ASP A 285 16.45 2.80 -12.93
C ASP A 285 16.55 1.26 -12.98
N ILE A 286 17.77 0.76 -12.71
CA ILE A 286 18.05 -0.66 -12.52
C ILE A 286 18.20 -0.91 -11.03
N VAL A 287 17.36 -1.79 -10.49
CA VAL A 287 17.21 -2.06 -9.07
C VAL A 287 17.67 -3.47 -8.77
N VAL A 288 18.62 -3.61 -7.84
CA VAL A 288 19.12 -4.91 -7.38
C VAL A 288 18.46 -5.26 -6.06
N PHE A 289 17.82 -6.42 -6.01
CA PHE A 289 17.20 -7.00 -4.83
C PHE A 289 18.16 -7.93 -4.13
N HIS A 290 18.11 -7.90 -2.82
CA HIS A 290 19.02 -8.61 -1.93
C HIS A 290 18.39 -9.91 -1.42
N PRO A 291 19.20 -10.91 -1.04
CA PRO A 291 18.71 -12.04 -0.28
C PRO A 291 18.09 -11.57 1.03
N LEU A 292 17.05 -12.29 1.46
CA LEU A 292 16.33 -11.94 2.67
C LEU A 292 17.11 -12.37 3.92
N GLY A 293 17.31 -11.43 4.84
CA GLY A 293 17.91 -11.67 6.15
C GLY A 293 16.97 -12.43 7.08
N LYS A 294 17.51 -12.87 8.23
CA LYS A 294 16.72 -13.61 9.23
C LYS A 294 15.55 -12.79 9.78
N ASP A 295 15.82 -11.53 10.12
CA ASP A 295 14.80 -10.64 10.69
C ASP A 295 13.74 -10.28 9.65
N GLU A 296 14.14 -10.08 8.39
CA GLU A 296 13.20 -9.87 7.27
C GLU A 296 12.30 -11.08 7.06
N LEU A 297 12.84 -12.31 7.16
CA LEU A 297 12.05 -13.54 7.05
C LEU A 297 11.04 -13.68 8.20
N PHE A 298 11.39 -13.29 9.43
CA PHE A 298 10.42 -13.27 10.53
C PHE A 298 9.28 -12.29 10.27
N SER A 299 9.58 -11.07 9.86
CA SER A 299 8.56 -10.09 9.51
C SER A 299 7.68 -10.55 8.34
N ILE A 300 8.25 -11.29 7.37
CA ILE A 300 7.46 -11.90 6.29
C ILE A 300 6.52 -12.99 6.82
N ILE A 301 6.97 -13.82 7.77
CA ILE A 301 6.10 -14.82 8.41
C ILE A 301 4.96 -14.11 9.15
N ASP A 302 5.25 -13.02 9.86
CA ASP A 302 4.22 -12.21 10.54
C ASP A 302 3.18 -11.67 9.56
N LEU A 303 3.62 -11.08 8.46
CA LEU A 303 2.74 -10.59 7.41
C LEU A 303 1.87 -11.70 6.80
N MET A 304 2.40 -12.91 6.62
CA MET A 304 1.63 -14.05 6.13
C MET A 304 0.57 -14.50 7.14
N VAL A 305 0.89 -14.51 8.44
CA VAL A 305 -0.07 -14.84 9.50
C VAL A 305 -1.15 -13.76 9.63
N GLU A 306 -0.82 -12.49 9.44
CA GLU A 306 -1.80 -11.40 9.37
C GLU A 306 -2.79 -11.59 8.22
N GLN A 307 -2.33 -12.09 7.06
CA GLN A 307 -3.22 -12.44 5.95
C GLN A 307 -4.19 -13.56 6.36
N THR A 308 -3.72 -14.59 7.06
CA THR A 308 -4.58 -15.65 7.61
C THR A 308 -5.57 -15.07 8.63
N ASN A 309 -5.11 -14.19 9.53
CA ASN A 309 -5.94 -13.52 10.53
C ASN A 309 -7.06 -12.68 9.90
N SER A 310 -6.81 -12.01 8.77
CA SER A 310 -7.86 -11.26 8.07
C SER A 310 -9.06 -12.13 7.68
N GLN A 311 -8.86 -13.44 7.50
CA GLN A 311 -9.92 -14.40 7.22
C GLN A 311 -10.54 -14.96 8.50
N LEU A 312 -9.71 -15.30 9.49
CA LEU A 312 -10.15 -15.84 10.80
C LEU A 312 -10.94 -14.83 11.63
N LEU A 313 -10.69 -13.52 11.46
CA LEU A 313 -11.44 -12.47 12.13
C LEU A 313 -12.94 -12.47 11.78
N LYS A 314 -13.33 -13.03 10.61
CA LYS A 314 -14.76 -13.23 10.27
C LYS A 314 -15.44 -14.26 11.17
N GLN A 315 -14.66 -15.03 11.91
CA GLN A 315 -15.09 -16.01 12.90
C GLN A 315 -14.71 -15.57 14.33
N ASP A 316 -14.35 -14.30 14.52
CA ASP A 316 -13.89 -13.71 15.78
C ASP A 316 -12.65 -14.40 16.39
N ILE A 317 -11.81 -15.00 15.54
CA ILE A 317 -10.58 -15.70 15.95
C ILE A 317 -9.35 -14.92 15.48
N GLN A 318 -8.38 -14.78 16.38
CA GLN A 318 -7.04 -14.27 16.09
C GLN A 318 -5.98 -15.33 16.39
N LEU A 319 -5.08 -15.53 15.46
CA LEU A 319 -3.95 -16.44 15.55
C LEU A 319 -2.66 -15.67 15.81
N GLU A 320 -1.83 -16.17 16.72
CA GLU A 320 -0.52 -15.62 17.03
C GLU A 320 0.53 -16.73 17.08
N LEU A 321 1.69 -16.49 16.45
CA LEU A 321 2.81 -17.42 16.48
C LEU A 321 3.86 -16.98 17.50
N GLU A 322 4.24 -17.87 18.40
CA GLU A 322 5.40 -17.66 19.26
C GLU A 322 6.70 -17.59 18.43
N GLN A 323 7.70 -16.87 18.94
CA GLN A 323 8.98 -16.69 18.25
C GLN A 323 9.71 -18.01 17.96
N GLU A 324 9.55 -18.99 18.84
CA GLU A 324 10.12 -20.34 18.69
C GLU A 324 9.52 -21.08 17.49
N VAL A 325 8.22 -20.89 17.22
CA VAL A 325 7.54 -21.46 16.05
C VAL A 325 8.08 -20.84 14.76
N LYS A 326 8.27 -19.52 14.73
CA LYS A 326 8.87 -18.83 13.57
C LYS A 326 10.29 -19.36 13.29
N GLN A 327 11.10 -19.53 14.34
CA GLN A 327 12.45 -20.10 14.23
C GLN A 327 12.41 -21.53 13.68
N TRP A 328 11.50 -22.37 14.20
CA TRP A 328 11.34 -23.74 13.75
C TRP A 328 10.92 -23.83 12.27
N LEU A 329 9.98 -22.99 11.84
CA LEU A 329 9.57 -22.91 10.43
C LEU A 329 10.73 -22.54 9.53
N MET A 330 11.56 -21.57 9.93
CA MET A 330 12.75 -21.18 9.18
C MET A 330 13.74 -22.34 9.06
N VAL A 331 14.11 -22.98 10.18
CA VAL A 331 15.11 -24.07 10.16
C VAL A 331 14.63 -25.25 9.30
N LYS A 332 13.33 -25.57 9.35
CA LYS A 332 12.77 -26.74 8.67
C LYS A 332 12.50 -26.51 7.17
N TYR A 333 12.11 -25.30 6.79
CA TYR A 333 11.54 -25.05 5.45
C TYR A 333 12.27 -23.99 4.62
N TYR A 334 13.10 -23.13 5.22
CA TYR A 334 13.72 -22.04 4.47
C TYR A 334 14.84 -22.56 3.56
N GLN A 335 14.79 -22.14 2.30
CA GLN A 335 15.78 -22.47 1.30
C GLN A 335 16.22 -21.19 0.60
N PRO A 336 17.47 -20.73 0.77
CA PRO A 336 17.94 -19.45 0.22
C PRO A 336 17.71 -19.28 -1.29
N ALA A 337 17.89 -20.35 -2.07
CA ALA A 337 17.70 -20.34 -3.53
C ALA A 337 16.26 -19.98 -3.97
N TYR A 338 15.28 -20.15 -3.09
CA TYR A 338 13.86 -19.89 -3.36
C TYR A 338 13.30 -18.68 -2.59
N GLY A 339 14.16 -17.97 -1.84
CA GLY A 339 13.75 -16.84 -1.00
C GLY A 339 12.65 -17.23 -0.01
N ALA A 340 11.68 -16.35 0.19
CA ALA A 340 10.56 -16.59 1.13
C ALA A 340 9.45 -17.49 0.55
N ARG A 341 9.53 -17.92 -0.72
CA ARG A 341 8.46 -18.71 -1.36
C ARG A 341 8.08 -19.99 -0.58
N PRO A 342 9.03 -20.77 -0.01
CA PRO A 342 8.67 -21.95 0.78
C PRO A 342 7.90 -21.63 2.06
N MET A 343 8.03 -20.42 2.62
CA MET A 343 7.39 -20.05 3.89
C MET A 343 5.88 -20.04 3.82
N ARG A 344 5.31 -19.57 2.70
CA ARG A 344 3.85 -19.60 2.50
C ARG A 344 3.30 -21.02 2.60
N ARG A 345 3.92 -21.97 1.87
CA ARG A 345 3.53 -23.38 1.93
C ARG A 345 3.76 -24.00 3.30
N ALA A 346 4.80 -23.57 4.01
CA ALA A 346 5.08 -24.06 5.36
C ALA A 346 4.00 -23.61 6.36
N ILE A 347 3.54 -22.36 6.27
CA ILE A 347 2.45 -21.81 7.09
C ILE A 347 1.14 -22.51 6.73
N GLU A 348 0.80 -22.61 5.44
CA GLU A 348 -0.39 -23.34 4.97
C GLU A 348 -0.42 -24.77 5.56
N LYS A 349 0.67 -25.53 5.40
CA LYS A 349 0.73 -26.94 5.81
C LYS A 349 0.78 -27.17 7.33
N GLU A 350 1.61 -26.41 8.04
CA GLU A 350 1.87 -26.68 9.46
C GLU A 350 0.91 -25.92 10.36
N VAL A 351 0.46 -24.74 9.95
CA VAL A 351 -0.38 -23.86 10.74
C VAL A 351 -1.84 -23.92 10.27
N GLU A 352 -2.13 -23.58 9.02
CA GLU A 352 -3.51 -23.44 8.54
C GLU A 352 -4.24 -24.80 8.46
N ASP A 353 -3.63 -25.81 7.85
CA ASP A 353 -4.21 -27.15 7.71
C ASP A 353 -4.54 -27.73 9.11
N ARG A 354 -3.60 -27.66 10.05
CA ARG A 354 -3.81 -28.16 11.42
C ARG A 354 -4.84 -27.36 12.19
N LEU A 355 -4.81 -26.03 12.07
CA LEU A 355 -5.83 -25.18 12.69
C LEU A 355 -7.21 -25.53 12.14
N SER A 356 -7.34 -25.76 10.83
CA SER A 356 -8.60 -26.12 10.19
C SER A 356 -9.17 -27.43 10.76
N GLU A 357 -8.33 -28.45 10.99
CA GLU A 357 -8.75 -29.70 11.62
C GLU A 357 -9.28 -29.48 13.03
N GLU A 358 -8.59 -28.67 13.84
CA GLU A 358 -8.98 -28.38 15.22
C GLU A 358 -10.27 -27.54 15.30
N LEU A 359 -10.46 -26.61 14.35
CA LEU A 359 -11.70 -25.84 14.21
C LEU A 359 -12.88 -26.74 13.82
N ILE A 360 -12.69 -27.68 12.88
CA ILE A 360 -13.71 -28.63 12.45
C ILE A 360 -14.10 -29.60 13.59
N LYS A 361 -13.12 -30.03 14.39
CA LYS A 361 -13.37 -30.83 15.62
C LYS A 361 -14.15 -30.04 16.69
N GLY A 362 -14.27 -28.73 16.54
CA GLY A 362 -15.01 -27.86 17.44
C GLY A 362 -14.26 -27.52 18.73
N ARG A 363 -12.92 -27.61 18.73
CA ARG A 363 -12.08 -27.36 19.91
C ARG A 363 -12.14 -25.90 20.38
N PHE A 364 -12.13 -24.95 19.45
CA PHE A 364 -11.99 -23.51 19.75
C PHE A 364 -13.33 -22.73 19.74
N LYS A 365 -14.42 -23.32 20.22
CA LYS A 365 -15.72 -22.63 20.27
C LYS A 365 -15.71 -21.51 21.31
N GLY A 366 -15.94 -20.27 20.87
CA GLY A 366 -15.97 -19.10 21.76
C GLY A 366 -14.59 -18.59 22.19
N VAL A 367 -13.53 -19.07 21.55
CA VAL A 367 -12.16 -18.63 21.78
C VAL A 367 -11.82 -17.53 20.79
N HIS A 368 -11.38 -16.38 21.30
CA HIS A 368 -11.03 -15.25 20.45
C HIS A 368 -9.55 -15.21 20.06
N ARG A 369 -8.67 -15.87 20.83
CA ARG A 369 -7.23 -15.85 20.61
C ARG A 369 -6.61 -17.24 20.75
N ILE A 370 -5.87 -17.63 19.72
CA ILE A 370 -5.17 -18.90 19.62
C ILE A 370 -3.67 -18.62 19.49
N ILE A 371 -2.90 -19.12 20.44
CA ILE A 371 -1.43 -19.02 20.44
C ILE A 371 -0.87 -20.34 19.95
N VAL A 372 -0.02 -20.29 18.92
CA VAL A 372 0.71 -21.44 18.40
C VAL A 372 2.08 -21.48 19.07
N SER A 373 2.32 -22.59 19.77
CA SER A 373 3.55 -22.88 20.49
C SER A 373 4.22 -24.15 19.96
N LEU A 374 5.50 -24.34 20.26
CA LEU A 374 6.23 -25.56 19.91
C LEU A 374 6.36 -26.45 21.16
N GLN A 375 5.94 -27.72 21.07
CA GLN A 375 6.19 -28.75 22.10
C GLN A 375 6.66 -30.03 21.40
N ASP A 376 7.76 -30.62 21.86
CA ASP A 376 8.33 -31.87 21.30
C ASP A 376 8.47 -31.86 19.77
N ASN A 377 8.91 -30.72 19.20
CA ASN A 377 9.01 -30.50 17.75
C ASN A 377 7.68 -30.59 16.97
N ALA A 378 6.55 -30.53 17.67
CA ALA A 378 5.21 -30.43 17.10
C ALA A 378 4.54 -29.11 17.48
N LEU A 379 3.73 -28.58 16.57
CA LEU A 379 2.94 -27.37 16.84
C LEU A 379 1.74 -27.73 17.71
N VAL A 380 1.56 -26.94 18.77
CA VAL A 380 0.45 -27.05 19.71
C VAL A 380 -0.28 -25.72 19.79
N PHE A 381 -1.58 -25.77 19.56
CA PHE A 381 -2.50 -24.64 19.64
C PHE A 381 -3.05 -24.51 21.06
N ARG A 382 -2.86 -23.34 21.68
CA ARG A 382 -3.34 -23.00 23.03
C ARG A 382 -4.33 -21.86 22.97
N GLU A 383 -5.31 -21.91 23.86
CA GLU A 383 -6.31 -20.86 24.02
C GLU A 383 -5.74 -19.77 24.95
N SER A 384 -6.01 -18.51 24.63
CA SER A 384 -5.69 -17.40 25.51
C SER A 384 -6.99 -16.73 25.97
N GLU A 385 -7.28 -16.77 27.27
CA GLU A 385 -8.47 -16.14 27.88
C GLU A 385 -8.33 -14.60 28.05
N GLY A 386 -7.28 -13.99 27.51
CA GLY A 386 -7.02 -12.56 27.65
C GLY A 386 -7.75 -11.72 26.62
N ALA A 387 -8.99 -11.31 26.90
CA ALA A 387 -9.63 -10.18 26.23
C ALA A 387 -8.89 -8.88 26.62
N GLN A 388 -7.96 -8.44 25.78
CA GLN A 388 -7.60 -7.03 25.72
C GLN A 388 -8.21 -6.45 24.46
N GLU A 389 -9.03 -5.41 24.60
CA GLU A 389 -9.53 -4.62 23.48
C GLU A 389 -8.34 -4.16 22.63
N TYR A 390 -8.28 -4.64 21.39
CA TYR A 390 -7.34 -4.13 20.40
C TYR A 390 -8.03 -3.02 19.59
N VAL A 391 -7.41 -1.84 19.61
CA VAL A 391 -7.76 -0.71 18.75
C VAL A 391 -7.32 -1.05 17.32
N LEU A 392 -8.26 -0.95 16.38
CA LEU A 392 -8.03 -1.08 14.94
C LEU A 392 -6.93 -0.11 14.49
N VAL A 393 -5.85 -0.63 13.91
CA VAL A 393 -4.97 0.19 13.07
C VAL A 393 -5.61 0.28 11.68
N GLY A 394 -6.48 1.27 11.54
CA GLY A 394 -6.72 2.03 10.30
C GLY A 394 -7.40 1.32 9.13
N GLU A 395 -8.72 1.51 9.03
CA GLU A 395 -9.27 1.99 7.76
C GLU A 395 -8.88 3.47 7.57
N VAL A 396 -8.60 3.82 6.32
CA VAL A 396 -8.05 5.06 5.75
C VAL A 396 -8.41 6.39 6.44
N GLY A 397 -7.36 7.15 6.83
CA GLY A 397 -7.29 8.60 6.63
C GLY A 397 -7.59 9.53 7.81
N VAL A 398 -6.58 9.84 8.62
CA VAL A 398 -6.41 11.13 9.33
C VAL A 398 -4.90 11.36 9.57
N PRO A 399 -4.33 12.56 9.31
CA PRO A 399 -2.90 12.82 9.55
C PRO A 399 -2.56 12.91 11.04
N PHE A 400 -1.42 12.34 11.42
CA PHE A 400 -0.85 12.35 12.76
C PHE A 400 -0.04 13.63 12.98
N GLU A 401 -0.37 14.44 14.00
CA GLU A 401 0.47 15.56 14.43
C GLU A 401 1.51 15.09 15.47
N PRO A 402 2.80 15.45 15.34
CA PRO A 402 3.84 15.01 16.27
C PRO A 402 3.97 15.96 17.47
N GLY A 403 3.74 15.46 18.69
CA GLY A 403 4.05 16.22 19.90
C GLY A 403 3.77 15.50 21.21
N GLN A 404 4.86 15.15 21.93
CA GLN A 404 4.95 14.74 23.34
C GLN A 404 4.75 13.25 23.67
N VAL A 405 5.87 12.52 23.62
CA VAL A 405 6.09 11.36 24.50
C VAL A 405 7.28 11.68 25.40
N ARG A 406 7.05 11.79 26.71
CA ARG A 406 8.10 11.84 27.74
C ARG A 406 8.50 10.39 28.10
N PRO A 407 9.79 10.08 28.32
CA PRO A 407 10.19 8.72 28.67
C PRO A 407 9.87 8.40 30.13
N ALA A 408 9.36 7.19 30.35
CA ALA A 408 9.17 6.60 31.67
C ALA A 408 10.53 6.31 32.34
N ALA A 409 10.63 6.68 33.61
CA ALA A 409 11.83 6.63 34.42
C ALA A 409 12.41 5.21 34.58
N SER A 410 13.72 5.09 34.33
CA SER A 410 14.53 3.96 34.71
C SER A 410 14.83 4.00 36.22
N LYS A 411 14.67 2.85 36.88
CA LYS A 411 15.22 2.62 38.22
C LYS A 411 16.74 2.53 38.10
N SER A 412 17.47 3.46 38.71
CA SER A 412 18.91 3.33 38.93
C SER A 412 19.26 3.48 40.41
N VAL A 413 20.31 2.76 40.74
CA VAL A 413 20.82 2.40 42.06
C VAL A 413 21.47 3.60 42.76
N ALA A 414 21.33 3.65 44.08
CA ALA A 414 21.91 4.66 44.95
C ALA A 414 23.45 4.57 45.02
N ASP A 415 24.12 5.72 44.98
CA ASP A 415 25.48 5.91 45.49
C ASP A 415 25.55 7.28 46.21
N PRO A 416 26.01 7.36 47.48
CA PRO A 416 25.91 8.57 48.29
C PRO A 416 27.25 9.31 48.34
N SER A 417 27.38 10.42 47.61
CA SER A 417 28.39 11.43 47.93
C SER A 417 28.14 12.77 47.23
N ARG A 418 27.55 13.73 47.94
CA ARG A 418 28.10 15.10 48.05
C ARG A 418 27.24 15.99 48.95
N ARG A 419 27.95 16.64 49.86
CA ARG A 419 27.51 17.57 50.89
C ARG A 419 27.46 18.99 50.33
N ASP A 420 26.32 19.64 50.58
CA ASP A 420 26.18 20.92 51.30
C ASP A 420 26.23 22.29 50.58
N LYS A 421 25.46 23.21 51.20
CA LYS A 421 25.32 24.69 51.04
C LYS A 421 24.46 25.15 49.84
N GLY A 422 23.24 25.70 50.02
CA GLY A 422 22.81 26.93 50.73
C GLY A 422 22.37 27.94 49.64
N SER A 423 21.33 28.78 49.67
CA SER A 423 20.48 29.41 50.69
C SER A 423 19.44 30.33 49.99
N GLY A 424 18.30 30.63 50.62
CA GLY A 424 17.41 31.80 50.34
C GLY A 424 16.01 31.45 49.81
N MET A 425 14.94 31.43 50.63
CA MET A 425 13.98 32.53 50.92
C MET A 425 13.41 33.18 49.64
N SER A 426 12.13 33.43 49.39
CA SER A 426 10.85 33.47 50.13
C SER A 426 9.81 33.91 49.07
N PHE A 427 8.60 33.36 48.94
CA PHE A 427 7.34 33.90 49.47
C PHE A 427 6.18 33.13 48.81
N ASP A 428 5.21 32.71 49.61
CA ASP A 428 3.81 32.44 49.25
C ASP A 428 3.00 33.48 50.07
N PRO A 429 1.79 33.94 49.71
CA PRO A 429 0.62 33.05 49.68
C PRO A 429 -0.53 33.46 48.73
N GLY A 430 -1.46 32.53 48.44
CA GLY A 430 -2.73 32.94 47.83
C GLY A 430 -3.75 31.87 47.46
N LEU A 431 -4.35 31.22 48.47
CA LEU A 431 -5.73 30.67 48.52
C LEU A 431 -6.17 29.68 47.42
N SER A 432 -6.25 28.38 47.72
CA SER A 432 -7.39 27.66 48.32
C SER A 432 -8.48 27.20 47.34
N THR A 433 -8.40 25.90 47.01
CA THR A 433 -9.44 24.87 46.82
C THR A 433 -10.74 25.06 47.64
N PRO A 434 -11.83 24.24 47.49
CA PRO A 434 -12.28 23.21 46.50
C PRO A 434 -13.82 23.38 46.21
N PRO A 435 -14.73 22.36 46.02
CA PRO A 435 -14.64 20.94 45.66
C PRO A 435 -15.61 20.42 44.55
N ARG A 436 -15.32 19.17 44.18
CA ARG A 436 -16.13 18.07 43.61
C ARG A 436 -17.66 18.09 43.87
N ARG A 437 -18.41 17.53 42.91
CA ARG A 437 -19.40 16.41 43.04
C ARG A 437 -20.04 16.14 41.66
N ASP A 438 -19.87 14.96 41.08
CA ASP A 438 -20.64 13.72 41.28
C ASP A 438 -21.98 13.67 40.52
N LYS A 439 -22.26 12.47 40.01
CA LYS A 439 -23.48 11.91 39.39
C LYS A 439 -23.53 12.10 37.86
N GLY A 440 -23.61 11.06 37.03
CA GLY A 440 -24.10 9.70 37.25
C GLY A 440 -25.38 9.48 36.44
N TYR A 441 -25.50 8.27 35.89
CA TYR A 441 -26.61 7.71 35.10
C TYR A 441 -26.66 8.15 33.63
N ASP A 442 -26.32 7.30 32.64
CA ASP A 442 -26.75 5.92 32.33
C ASP A 442 -28.12 5.87 31.65
N ALA A 443 -28.09 5.26 30.46
CA ALA A 443 -29.10 4.40 29.87
C ALA A 443 -30.19 4.94 28.91
N TYR A 444 -30.40 4.10 27.90
CA TYR A 444 -31.54 3.92 26.99
C TYR A 444 -31.64 4.87 25.78
N GLN A 445 -31.19 4.41 24.61
CA GLN A 445 -31.89 3.54 23.65
C GLN A 445 -32.77 4.33 22.67
N ALA A 446 -32.46 4.10 21.39
CA ALA A 446 -33.35 3.89 20.25
C ALA A 446 -34.64 4.71 20.15
N ILE A 447 -34.81 5.41 19.04
CA ILE A 447 -35.97 5.28 18.14
C ILE A 447 -35.64 5.99 16.81
N GLU A 448 -35.67 5.18 15.75
CA GLU A 448 -36.06 5.45 14.36
C GLU A 448 -36.29 6.91 13.93
N LYS A 449 -35.46 7.40 12.99
CA LYS A 449 -35.85 7.60 11.58
C LYS A 449 -34.68 8.03 10.72
#